data_AF-A0A838PGD4-F1
#
_entry.id   AF-A0A838PGD4-F1
#
_cell.length_a   1.000
_cell.length_b   1.000
_cell.length_c   1.000
_cell.angle_alpha   90.00
_cell.angle_beta   90.00
_cell.angle_gamma   90.00
#
_symmetry.space_group_name_H-M   'P 1'
#
loop_
_entity.id
_entity.type
_entity.pdbx_description
1 polymer ?
#
loop_
_entity_poly.entity_id
_entity_poly.type
_entity_poly.pdbx_seq_one_letter_code
_entity_poly.pdbx_strand_id
1 'polypeptide(L)'
;MMWITRNAIRVNRTATCWLIRRFLDPEAEFLFVTADQVATMQRVERAIGFDAPGATYPHKNAEGLCSFAALVHRRLAHDPVLVEIARIVQAADFSNQ
;
A
#
# COMPACT_ATOMS: atom_id res chain seq x y z
N MET A 1 -6.70 -12.80 3.22
CA MET A 1 -6.14 -11.95 4.32
C MET A 1 -6.79 -10.58 4.26
N MET A 2 -7.07 -9.94 5.40
CA MET A 2 -7.67 -8.60 5.40
C MET A 2 -6.60 -7.49 5.35
N TRP A 3 -6.86 -6.48 4.53
CA TRP A 3 -6.04 -5.28 4.36
C TRP A 3 -6.87 -4.04 4.64
N ILE A 4 -6.24 -2.99 5.18
CA ILE A 4 -6.93 -1.77 5.57
C ILE A 4 -6.24 -0.56 4.95
N THR A 5 -7.02 0.34 4.37
CA THR A 5 -6.50 1.63 3.90
C THR A 5 -7.53 2.73 4.12
N ARG A 6 -7.12 3.97 3.86
CA ARG A 6 -7.98 5.12 3.99
C ARG A 6 -8.90 5.30 2.78
N ASN A 7 -10.04 5.93 3.03
CA ASN A 7 -11.01 6.33 2.01
C ASN A 7 -10.45 7.34 0.98
N ALA A 8 -11.29 7.74 0.03
CA ALA A 8 -10.95 8.64 -1.09
C ALA A 8 -9.77 8.11 -1.93
N ILE A 9 -9.92 6.92 -2.52
CA ILE A 9 -8.87 6.17 -3.25
C ILE A 9 -8.15 7.04 -4.31
N ARG A 10 -6.81 6.95 -4.33
CA ARG A 10 -5.90 7.58 -5.31
C ARG A 10 -4.94 6.54 -5.87
N VAL A 11 -4.04 6.96 -6.78
CA VAL A 11 -3.14 6.09 -7.55
C VAL A 11 -2.42 5.03 -6.71
N ASN A 12 -1.74 5.40 -5.60
CA ASN A 12 -1.04 4.41 -4.77
C ASN A 12 -1.99 3.40 -4.13
N ARG A 13 -3.17 3.83 -3.65
CA ARG A 13 -4.15 2.93 -3.02
C ARG A 13 -4.75 1.94 -4.03
N THR A 14 -5.17 2.42 -5.20
CA THR A 14 -5.68 1.56 -6.28
C THR A 14 -4.63 0.54 -6.72
N ALA A 15 -3.40 1.02 -6.96
CA ALA A 15 -2.31 0.16 -7.40
C ALA A 15 -1.93 -0.87 -6.34
N THR A 16 -1.92 -0.48 -5.06
CA THR A 16 -1.60 -1.40 -3.95
C THR A 16 -2.65 -2.50 -3.82
N CYS A 17 -3.95 -2.17 -3.90
CA CYS A 17 -5.00 -3.19 -3.91
C CYS A 17 -4.84 -4.18 -5.09
N TRP A 18 -4.54 -3.66 -6.28
CA TRP A 18 -4.29 -4.49 -7.46
C TRP A 18 -3.07 -5.41 -7.26
N LEU A 19 -1.96 -4.88 -6.77
CA LEU A 19 -0.74 -5.64 -6.50
C LEU A 19 -1.00 -6.79 -5.52
N ILE A 20 -1.71 -6.48 -4.42
CA ILE A 20 -2.07 -7.47 -3.41
C ILE A 20 -2.92 -8.57 -4.04
N ARG A 21 -4.03 -8.24 -4.70
CA ARG A 21 -4.91 -9.26 -5.30
C ARG A 21 -4.23 -10.08 -6.39
N ARG A 22 -3.36 -9.44 -7.19
CA ARG A 22 -2.79 -10.10 -8.36
C ARG A 22 -1.60 -10.99 -8.04
N PHE A 23 -0.79 -10.63 -7.03
CA PHE A 23 0.51 -11.25 -6.79
C PHE A 23 0.71 -11.80 -5.38
N LEU A 24 -0.07 -11.35 -4.38
CA LEU A 24 0.13 -11.76 -2.98
C LEU A 24 -1.01 -12.63 -2.46
N ASP A 25 -2.26 -12.24 -2.70
CA ASP A 25 -3.44 -12.89 -2.14
C ASP A 25 -4.69 -12.58 -3.01
N PRO A 26 -5.08 -13.50 -3.92
CA PRO A 26 -6.25 -13.34 -4.79
C PRO A 26 -7.58 -13.12 -4.05
N GLU A 27 -7.68 -13.67 -2.84
CA GLU A 27 -8.84 -13.61 -1.96
C GLU A 27 -8.71 -12.49 -0.91
N ALA A 28 -7.82 -11.51 -1.13
CA ALA A 28 -7.68 -10.38 -0.23
C ALA A 28 -8.95 -9.53 -0.15
N GLU A 29 -9.36 -9.24 1.09
CA GLU A 29 -10.45 -8.33 1.41
C GLU A 29 -9.87 -6.97 1.88
N PHE A 30 -10.59 -5.89 1.58
CA PHE A 30 -10.15 -4.53 1.85
C PHE A 30 -11.19 -3.77 2.66
N LEU A 31 -10.78 -3.27 3.82
CA LEU A 31 -11.57 -2.36 4.64
C LEU A 31 -11.09 -0.92 4.42
N PHE A 32 -12.02 -0.01 4.13
CA PHE A 32 -11.75 1.40 3.91
C PHE A 32 -12.26 2.24 5.08
N VAL A 33 -11.36 2.96 5.76
CA VAL A 33 -11.66 3.77 6.96
C VAL A 33 -11.15 5.20 6.80
N THR A 34 -11.27 6.07 7.81
CA THR A 34 -10.58 7.37 7.79
C THR A 34 -9.07 7.20 8.02
N ALA A 35 -8.26 8.17 7.60
CA ALA A 35 -6.80 8.05 7.64
C ALA A 35 -6.24 7.82 9.05
N ASP A 36 -6.81 8.50 10.05
CA ASP A 36 -6.47 8.38 11.46
C ASP A 36 -6.87 7.02 12.08
N GLN A 37 -7.83 6.32 11.47
CA GLN A 37 -8.29 5.02 11.96
C GLN A 37 -7.43 3.84 11.48
N VAL A 38 -6.71 3.96 10.37
CA VAL A 38 -5.99 2.82 9.74
C VAL A 38 -5.04 2.13 10.73
N ALA A 39 -4.22 2.89 11.46
CA ALA A 39 -3.23 2.34 12.39
C ALA A 39 -3.86 1.65 13.62
N THR A 40 -5.05 2.07 14.02
CA THR A 40 -5.82 1.45 15.10
C THR A 40 -6.53 0.20 14.60
N MET A 41 -7.25 0.32 13.48
CA MET A 41 -8.04 -0.77 12.92
C MET A 41 -7.17 -1.94 12.46
N GLN A 42 -5.97 -1.71 11.91
CA GLN A 42 -5.07 -2.82 11.54
C GLN A 42 -4.73 -3.72 12.75
N ARG A 43 -4.66 -3.15 13.97
CA ARG A 43 -4.39 -3.92 15.20
C ARG A 43 -5.64 -4.65 15.68
N VAL A 44 -6.78 -3.97 15.71
CA VAL A 44 -8.07 -4.53 16.15
C VAL A 44 -8.45 -5.73 15.28
N GLU A 45 -8.35 -5.54 13.97
CA GLU A 45 -8.76 -6.52 12.96
C GLU A 45 -7.67 -7.56 12.63
N ARG A 46 -6.48 -7.44 13.23
CA ARG A 46 -5.29 -8.25 12.88
C ARG A 46 -5.01 -8.24 11.37
N ALA A 47 -5.22 -7.08 10.75
CA ALA A 47 -5.10 -6.84 9.32
C ALA A 47 -3.81 -6.08 8.99
N ILE A 48 -3.49 -5.94 7.71
CA ILE A 48 -2.32 -5.17 7.27
C ILE A 48 -2.77 -3.81 6.74
N GLY A 49 -2.37 -2.75 7.43
CA GLY A 49 -2.67 -1.38 7.04
C GLY A 49 -1.70 -0.83 5.98
N PHE A 50 -2.19 -0.03 5.04
CA PHE A 50 -1.36 0.72 4.11
C PHE A 50 -1.90 2.12 3.76
N ASP A 51 -1.01 2.99 3.28
CA ASP A 51 -1.25 4.37 2.85
C ASP A 51 -1.88 5.28 3.92
N ALA A 52 -1.39 5.17 5.16
CA ALA A 52 -1.77 6.09 6.24
C ALA A 52 -0.64 6.22 7.28
N PRO A 53 -0.61 7.30 8.07
CA PRO A 53 0.30 7.42 9.20
C PRO A 53 0.15 6.24 10.17
N GLY A 54 1.26 5.65 10.61
CA GLY A 54 1.27 4.52 11.56
C GLY A 54 0.79 3.18 10.98
N ALA A 55 0.44 3.11 9.70
CA ALA A 55 0.12 1.87 9.01
C ALA A 55 1.38 1.00 8.82
N THR A 56 1.19 -0.31 8.60
CA THR A 56 2.30 -1.25 8.32
C THR A 56 3.11 -0.84 7.09
N TYR A 57 2.42 -0.37 6.04
CA TYR A 57 3.03 0.28 4.88
C TYR A 57 2.54 1.73 4.80
N PRO A 58 3.21 2.70 5.44
CA PRO A 58 2.72 4.08 5.51
C PRO A 58 2.65 4.73 4.12
N HIS A 59 2.01 5.91 4.03
CA HIS A 59 1.94 6.69 2.78
C HIS A 59 3.34 7.01 2.24
N LYS A 60 4.28 7.33 3.14
CA LYS A 60 5.72 7.43 2.86
C LYS A 60 6.48 6.77 4.01
N ASN A 61 7.33 5.80 3.72
CA ASN A 61 8.15 5.13 4.74
C ASN A 61 9.49 5.89 4.97
N ALA A 62 10.34 5.36 5.84
CA ALA A 62 11.63 5.98 6.18
C ALA A 62 12.59 6.07 4.99
N GLU A 63 12.47 5.14 4.04
CA GLU A 63 13.22 5.12 2.78
C GLU A 63 12.62 6.03 1.70
N GLY A 64 11.52 6.73 2.01
CA GLY A 64 10.85 7.64 1.10
C GLY A 64 9.94 6.97 0.06
N LEU A 65 9.66 5.68 0.20
CA LEU A 65 8.80 4.90 -0.70
C LEU A 65 7.32 5.01 -0.31
N CYS A 66 6.45 5.05 -1.32
CA CYS A 66 5.02 4.89 -1.16
C CYS A 66 4.67 3.43 -0.84
N SER A 67 3.44 3.19 -0.39
CA SER A 67 3.02 1.86 0.06
C SER A 67 3.21 0.78 -1.02
N PHE A 68 2.88 1.08 -2.28
CA PHE A 68 3.09 0.16 -3.40
C PHE A 68 4.57 -0.19 -3.56
N ALA A 69 5.43 0.83 -3.66
CA ALA A 69 6.86 0.65 -3.88
C ALA A 69 7.54 -0.07 -2.71
N ALA A 70 7.15 0.25 -1.47
CA ALA A 70 7.63 -0.43 -0.28
C ALA A 70 7.22 -1.92 -0.29
N LEU A 71 5.99 -2.25 -0.70
CA LEU A 71 5.51 -3.62 -0.77
C LEU A 71 6.22 -4.43 -1.87
N VAL A 72 6.41 -3.84 -3.05
CA VAL A 72 7.22 -4.45 -4.12
C VAL A 72 8.64 -4.70 -3.65
N HIS A 73 9.30 -3.70 -3.08
CA HIS A 73 10.69 -3.84 -2.61
C HIS A 73 10.84 -4.93 -1.53
N ARG A 74 9.85 -5.07 -0.64
CA ARG A 74 9.92 -6.03 0.46
C ARG A 74 9.55 -7.45 0.07
N ARG A 75 8.65 -7.65 -0.90
CA ARG A 75 8.04 -8.97 -1.18
C ARG A 75 8.23 -9.46 -2.61
N LEU A 76 8.47 -8.56 -3.56
CA LEU A 76 8.42 -8.84 -5.00
C LEU A 76 9.63 -8.24 -5.76
N ALA A 77 10.74 -7.97 -5.07
CA ALA A 77 11.92 -7.31 -5.65
C ALA A 77 12.63 -8.13 -6.76
N HIS A 78 12.30 -9.41 -6.89
CA HIS A 78 12.84 -10.27 -7.93
C HIS A 78 12.16 -10.08 -9.30
N ASP A 79 10.99 -9.43 -9.34
CA ASP A 79 10.26 -9.15 -10.58
C ASP A 79 10.66 -7.77 -11.12
N PRO A 80 11.46 -7.69 -12.22
CA PRO A 80 11.94 -6.43 -12.75
C PRO A 80 10.83 -5.54 -13.32
N VAL A 81 9.71 -6.13 -13.76
CA VAL A 81 8.57 -5.38 -14.29
C VAL A 81 7.82 -4.71 -13.16
N LEU A 82 7.57 -5.42 -12.06
CA LEU A 82 6.96 -4.82 -10.87
C LEU A 82 7.83 -3.73 -10.25
N VAL A 83 9.16 -3.88 -10.28
CA VAL A 83 10.10 -2.84 -9.85
C VAL A 83 9.96 -1.58 -10.72
N GLU A 84 9.80 -1.72 -12.03
CA GLU A 84 9.59 -0.55 -12.91
C GLU A 84 8.22 0.09 -12.67
N ILE A 85 7.16 -0.71 -12.53
CA ILE A 85 5.82 -0.19 -12.17
C ILE A 85 5.87 0.54 -10.82
N ALA A 86 6.65 0.05 -9.86
CA ALA A 86 6.82 0.72 -8.57
C ALA A 86 7.39 2.14 -8.71
N ARG A 87 8.34 2.36 -9.62
CA ARG A 87 8.87 3.71 -9.91
C ARG A 87 7.80 4.62 -10.51
N ILE A 88 6.98 4.10 -11.42
CA ILE A 88 5.88 4.84 -12.06
C ILE A 88 4.83 5.24 -11.02
N VAL A 89 4.38 4.29 -10.18
CA VAL A 89 3.38 4.56 -9.14
C VAL A 89 3.92 5.54 -8.10
N GLN A 90 5.18 5.39 -7.68
CA GLN A 90 5.87 6.31 -6.78
C GLN A 90 5.84 7.74 -7.31
N ALA A 91 6.25 7.95 -8.57
CA ALA A 91 6.29 9.26 -9.20
C ALA A 91 4.89 9.87 -9.40
N ALA A 92 3.87 9.03 -9.63
CA ALA A 92 2.49 9.48 -9.76
C ALA A 92 1.84 9.86 -8.42
N ASP A 93 2.23 9.20 -7.31
CA ASP A 93 1.65 9.44 -5.98
C ASP A 93 2.30 10.62 -5.26
N PHE A 94 3.61 10.80 -5.43
CA PHE A 94 4.34 11.96 -4.96
C PHE A 94 4.55 12.93 -6.13
N SER A 95 3.68 13.93 -6.24
CA SER A 95 3.94 15.08 -7.10
C SER A 95 5.32 15.64 -6.74
N ASN A 96 6.21 15.85 -7.73
CA ASN A 96 7.45 16.59 -7.54
C ASN A 96 7.16 17.90 -6.79
N GLN A 97 7.53 17.96 -5.51
CA GLN A 97 7.67 19.21 -4.75
C GLN A 97 9.13 19.63 -4.80
#